data_AF-A0A527G495-F1
#
_entry.id   AF-A0A527G495-F1
#
_cell.length_a   1.000
_cell.length_b   1.000
_cell.length_c   1.000
_cell.angle_alpha   90.00
_cell.angle_beta   90.00
_cell.angle_gamma   90.00
#
_symmetry.space_group_name_H-M   'P 1'
#
loop_
_entity.id
_entity.type
_entity.pdbx_description
1 polymer ?
#
loop_
_entity_poly.entity_id
_entity_poly.type
_entity_poly.pdbx_seq_one_letter_code
_entity_poly.pdbx_strand_id
1 'polypeptide(L)' 'RLEAHQEGDIVVNGVALHGKMTNVAAVRSNVGMVFQHFNLFPHMTVLMNCMAGPMWVKGVSEKQARKTALKF' A
#
# COMPACT_ATOMS: atom_id res chain seq x y z
N ARG A 1 -4.60 10.70 -1.64
CA ARG A 1 -5.16 10.99 -2.98
C ARG A 1 -3.96 11.01 -3.91
N LEU A 2 -3.93 10.21 -4.98
CA LEU A 2 -2.97 10.48 -6.06
C LEU A 2 -3.43 11.81 -6.67
N GLU A 3 -2.49 12.72 -6.88
CA GLU A 3 -2.74 13.96 -7.62
C GLU A 3 -3.47 13.62 -8.92
N ALA A 4 -4.49 14.39 -9.27
CA ALA A 4 -5.16 14.21 -10.56
C ALA A 4 -4.19 14.66 -11.65
N HIS A 5 -3.93 13.81 -12.65
CA HIS A 5 -3.18 14.23 -13.83
C HIS A 5 -4.06 15.19 -14.64
N GLN A 6 -3.48 16.28 -15.15
CA GLN A 6 -4.22 17.23 -15.99
C GLN A 6 -4.59 16.64 -17.36
N GLU A 7 -3.66 15.90 -17.98
CA GLU A 7 -3.82 15.30 -19.31
C GLU A 7 -3.04 13.99 -19.42
N GLY A 8 -3.33 13.19 -20.45
CA GLY A 8 -2.70 11.90 -20.71
C GLY A 8 -3.32 10.73 -19.94
N ASP A 9 -2.79 9.53 -20.16
CA ASP A 9 -3.29 8.30 -19.55
C ASP A 9 -2.24 7.67 -18.64
N ILE A 10 -2.65 7.24 -17.44
CA ILE A 10 -1.80 6.48 -16.52
C ILE A 10 -2.33 5.06 -16.45
N VAL A 11 -1.56 4.08 -16.92
CA VAL A 11 -1.93 2.66 -16.89
C VAL A 11 -0.99 1.90 -15.95
N VAL A 12 -1.53 1.22 -14.94
CA VAL A 12 -0.77 0.41 -13.98
C VAL A 12 -1.33 -1.00 -13.99
N ASN A 13 -0.48 -2.00 -14.29
CA ASN A 13 -0.88 -3.41 -14.38
C ASN A 13 -2.09 -3.64 -15.31
N GLY A 14 -2.17 -2.88 -16.42
CA GLY A 14 -3.29 -2.92 -17.37
C GLY A 14 -4.55 -2.19 -16.93
N VAL A 15 -4.54 -1.53 -15.76
CA VAL A 15 -5.67 -0.76 -15.25
C VAL A 15 -5.41 0.73 -15.45
N ALA A 16 -6.29 1.40 -16.20
CA ALA A 16 -6.22 2.84 -16.46
C ALA A 16 -6.74 3.67 -15.28
N LEU A 17 -5.86 4.45 -14.65
CA LEU A 17 -6.12 5.29 -13.48
C LEU A 17 -6.78 6.63 -13.87
N HIS A 18 -8.11 6.65 -14.04
CA HIS A 18 -8.87 7.91 -14.26
C HIS A 18 -9.58 8.43 -13.01
N GLY A 19 -9.87 9.73 -12.99
CA GLY A 19 -10.38 10.47 -11.81
C GLY A 19 -11.72 9.99 -11.20
N LYS A 20 -12.44 9.07 -11.86
CA LYS A 20 -13.70 8.46 -11.36
C LYS A 20 -13.55 7.00 -10.89
N MET A 21 -12.33 6.48 -10.77
CA MET A 21 -12.11 5.06 -10.51
C MET A 21 -12.64 4.59 -9.15
N THR A 22 -13.56 3.64 -9.19
CA THR A 22 -14.13 2.94 -8.03
C THR A 22 -13.14 1.94 -7.41
N ASN A 23 -11.99 1.68 -8.03
CA ASN A 23 -11.08 0.58 -7.67
C ASN A 23 -9.63 0.99 -7.37
N VAL A 24 -9.40 2.25 -7.00
CA VAL A 24 -8.06 2.78 -6.66
C VAL A 24 -7.41 1.98 -5.53
N ALA A 25 -8.20 1.47 -4.58
CA ALA A 25 -7.70 0.66 -3.47
C ALA A 25 -7.02 -0.64 -3.93
N ALA A 26 -7.57 -1.32 -4.95
CA ALA A 26 -6.99 -2.56 -5.48
C ALA A 26 -5.70 -2.32 -6.27
N VAL A 27 -5.57 -1.17 -6.93
CA VAL A 27 -4.30 -0.81 -7.59
C VAL A 27 -3.25 -0.49 -6.52
N ARG A 28 -3.62 0.26 -5.47
CA ARG A 28 -2.71 0.64 -4.36
C ARG A 28 -2.21 -0.55 -3.54
N SER A 29 -2.95 -1.65 -3.44
CA SER A 29 -2.48 -2.84 -2.72
C SER A 29 -1.33 -3.56 -3.43
N ASN A 30 -1.11 -3.24 -4.72
CA ASN A 30 -0.06 -3.82 -5.56
C ASN A 30 1.10 -2.84 -5.86
N VAL A 31 1.00 -1.58 -5.42
CA VAL A 31 2.02 -0.55 -5.64
C VAL A 31 2.54 -0.06 -4.28
N GLY A 32 3.85 -0.22 -4.05
CA GLY A 32 4.52 0.34 -2.87
C GLY A 32 4.87 1.82 -3.06
N MET A 33 4.75 2.61 -2.00
CA MET A 33 5.17 4.01 -1.98
C MET A 33 6.08 4.25 -0.77
N VAL A 34 7.25 4.84 -1.01
CA VAL A 34 8.19 5.25 0.04
C VAL A 34 8.22 6.77 0.06
N PHE A 35 8.13 7.36 1.24
CA PHE A 35 8.12 8.81 1.44
C PHE A 35 9.51 9.29 1.87
N GLN A 36 9.91 10.47 1.40
CA GLN A 36 11.18 11.10 1.78
C GLN A 36 11.24 11.39 3.29
N HIS A 37 10.13 11.86 3.87
CA HIS A 37 9.95 11.95 5.32
C HIS A 37 9.24 10.69 5.80
N PHE A 38 9.77 10.04 6.83
CA PHE A 38 9.25 8.76 7.30
C PHE A 38 7.80 8.88 7.77
N ASN A 39 6.88 8.26 7.02
CA ASN A 39 5.46 8.20 7.34
C ASN A 39 5.13 6.90 8.11
N LEU A 40 5.89 6.64 9.18
CA LEU A 40 5.69 5.49 10.06
C LEU A 40 4.56 5.77 11.06
N PHE A 41 3.89 4.73 11.54
CA PHE A 41 2.96 4.83 12.66
C PHE A 41 3.76 4.95 13.96
N PRO A 42 3.77 6.12 14.63
CA PRO A 42 4.69 6.39 15.75
C PRO A 42 4.33 5.63 17.04
N HIS A 43 3.08 5.17 17.14
CA HIS A 43 2.57 4.37 18.26
C HIS A 43 2.77 2.86 18.06
N MET A 44 3.50 2.46 17.01
CA MET A 44 3.75 1.07 16.66
C MET A 44 5.24 0.78 16.67
N THR A 45 5.61 -0.44 17.08
CA THR A 45 6.99 -0.93 16.91
C THR A 45 7.33 -1.09 15.43
N VAL A 46 8.62 -1.24 15.11
CA VAL A 46 9.08 -1.52 13.74
C VAL A 46 8.39 -2.75 13.16
N LEU A 47 8.34 -3.84 13.95
CA LEU A 47 7.69 -5.09 13.54
C LEU A 47 6.20 -4.88 13.24
N MET A 48 5.50 -4.11 14.07
CA MET A 48 4.08 -3.79 13.87
C MET A 48 3.87 -2.94 12.61
N ASN A 49 4.73 -1.95 12.34
CA ASN A 49 4.70 -1.18 11.10
C ASN A 49 4.86 -2.09 9.86
N CYS A 50 5.78 -3.06 9.89
CA CYS A 50 5.98 -4.02 8.80
C CYS A 50 4.78 -4.97 8.60
N MET A 51 4.09 -5.35 9.68
CA MET A 51 2.94 -6.28 9.61
C MET A 51 1.60 -5.60 9.25
N ALA A 52 1.46 -4.30 9.52
CA ALA A 52 0.19 -3.57 9.37
C ALA A 52 -0.39 -3.64 7.95
N GLY A 53 0.43 -3.43 6.93
CA GLY A 53 0.00 -3.49 5.52
C GLY A 53 -0.60 -4.85 5.13
N PRO A 54 0.14 -5.96 5.27
CA PRO A 54 -0.37 -7.30 4.99
C PRO A 54 -1.63 -7.68 5.77
N MET A 55 -1.71 -7.30 7.05
CA MET A 55 -2.86 -7.64 7.89
C MET A 55 -4.12 -6.85 7.49
N TRP A 56 -4.01 -5.52 7.33
CA TRP A 56 -5.18 -4.67 7.11
C TRP A 56 -5.67 -4.67 5.66
N VAL A 57 -4.76 -4.81 4.69
CA VAL A 57 -5.12 -4.73 3.26
C VAL A 57 -5.41 -6.12 2.69
N LYS A 58 -4.68 -7.15 3.13
CA LYS A 58 -4.77 -8.51 2.58
C LYS A 58 -5.39 -9.53 3.54
N GLY A 59 -5.78 -9.12 4.75
CA GLY A 59 -6.41 -10.02 5.73
C GLY A 59 -5.50 -11.14 6.22
N VAL A 60 -4.18 -10.98 6.09
CA VAL A 60 -3.21 -12.02 6.50
C VAL A 60 -3.22 -12.16 8.02
N SER A 61 -3.20 -13.41 8.52
CA SER A 61 -3.16 -13.65 9.96
C SER A 61 -1.89 -13.09 10.60
N GLU A 62 -1.98 -12.65 11.86
CA GLU A 62 -0.84 -12.08 12.58
C GLU A 62 0.37 -13.03 12.58
N LYS A 63 0.14 -14.34 12.78
CA LYS A 63 1.21 -15.35 12.75
C LYS A 63 1.95 -15.37 11.40
N GLN A 64 1.22 -15.29 10.30
CA GLN A 64 1.80 -15.31 8.96
C GLN A 64 2.46 -13.97 8.61
N ALA A 65 1.87 -12.85 9.02
CA ALA A 65 2.45 -11.52 8.86
C ALA A 65 3.77 -11.41 9.63
N ARG A 66 3.80 -11.88 10.88
CA ARG A 66 5.01 -11.93 11.73
C ARG A 66 6.10 -12.79 11.14
N LYS A 67 5.76 -13.98 10.64
CA LYS A 67 6.72 -14.86 9.95
C LYS A 67 7.32 -14.18 8.72
N THR A 68 6.51 -13.46 7.96
CA THR A 68 6.96 -12.74 6.75
C THR A 68 7.85 -11.54 7.12
N ALA A 69 7.45 -10.77 8.14
CA ALA A 69 8.19 -9.60 8.58
C ALA A 69 9.56 -9.95 9.21
N LEU A 70 9.69 -11.11 9.87
CA LEU A 70 10.95 -11.60 10.45
C LEU A 70 11.85 -12.35 9.46
N LYS A 71 11.37 -12.61 8.24
CA LYS A 71 12.16 -13.29 7.20
C LYS A 71 13.20 -12.37 6.57
N PHE A 72 12.95 -11.06 6.60
CA PHE A 72 13.77 -10.02 5.99
C PHE A 72 14.37 -9.14 7.08
#